data_AF-A0A9N9GU29-F1
#
_entry.id   AF-A0A9N9GU29-F1
#
_cell.length_a   1.000
_cell.length_b   1.000
_cell.length_c   1.000
_cell.angle_alpha   90.00
_cell.angle_beta   90.00
_cell.angle_gamma   90.00
#
_symmetry.space_group_name_H-M   'P 1'
#
loop_
_entity.id
_entity.type
_entity.pdbx_description
1 polymer ?
#
loop_
_entity_poly.entity_id
_entity_poly.type
_entity_poly.pdbx_seq_one_letter_code
_entity_poly.pdbx_strand_id
1 'polypeptide(L)' 'MALSIFVSIDSNFKMKILAQDLIKYEIFADYNWILQCILEATDNLSPRVLFTDSNLAMLAAVQ' A
#
# COMPACT_ATOMS: atom_id res chain seq x y z
N MET A 1 -8.23 -0.30 15.05
CA MET A 1 -8.30 0.70 13.97
C MET A 1 -6.96 1.37 13.91
N ALA A 2 -6.22 1.10 12.85
CA ALA A 2 -4.91 1.66 12.59
C ALA A 2 -5.00 2.59 11.37
N LEU A 3 -4.29 3.71 11.42
CA LEU A 3 -4.13 4.57 10.27
C LEU A 3 -3.00 4.03 9.41
N SER A 4 -3.32 3.58 8.19
CA SER A 4 -2.35 3.16 7.20
C SER A 4 -2.15 4.26 6.17
N ILE A 5 -0.89 4.64 5.94
CA ILE A 5 -0.51 5.67 4.96
C ILE A 5 0.41 5.02 3.93
N PHE A 6 0.04 5.13 2.66
CA PHE A 6 0.80 4.59 1.54
C PHE A 6 1.48 5.74 0.80
N VAL A 7 2.80 5.70 0.71
CA VAL A 7 3.62 6.75 0.10
C VAL A 7 4.47 6.13 -1.00
N SER A 8 4.50 6.77 -2.17
CA SER A 8 5.45 6.43 -3.23
C SER A 8 6.55 7.46 -3.34
N ILE A 9 7.71 6.99 -3.81
CA ILE A 9 8.83 7.82 -4.22
C ILE A 9 9.04 7.55 -5.71
N ASP A 10 8.91 8.59 -6.53
CA ASP A 10 9.13 8.46 -7.97
C ASP A 10 10.63 8.44 -8.33
N SER A 11 10.94 8.23 -9.62
CA SER A 11 12.31 8.23 -10.13
C SER A 11 13.05 9.57 -10.00
N ASN A 12 12.33 10.65 -9.69
CA ASN A 12 12.86 11.98 -9.47
C ASN A 12 12.96 12.32 -7.97
N PHE A 13 12.87 11.31 -7.10
CA PHE A 13 12.88 11.45 -5.64
C PHE A 13 11.74 12.31 -5.08
N LYS A 14 10.64 12.46 -5.81
CA LYS A 14 9.44 13.13 -5.30
C LYS A 14 8.57 12.15 -4.54
N MET A 15 8.21 12.54 -3.33
CA MET A 15 7.28 11.79 -2.49
C MET A 15 5.84 12.18 -2.77
N LYS A 16 4.95 11.20 -2.89
CA LYS A 16 3.51 11.42 -3.03
C LYS A 16 2.74 10.43 -2.15
N ILE A 17 1.72 10.91 -1.45
CA ILE A 17 0.77 10.05 -0.74
C ILE A 17 -0.18 9.45 -1.79
N LEU A 18 -0.24 8.12 -1.86
CA LEU A 18 -1.10 7.38 -2.78
C LEU A 18 -2.47 7.07 -2.17
N ALA A 19 -2.49 6.70 -0.89
CA ALA A 19 -3.71 6.39 -0.16
C ALA A 19 -3.54 6.62 1.33
N GLN A 20 -4.66 6.87 2.01
CA GLN A 20 -4.79 6.88 3.46
C GLN A 20 -6.06 6.12 3.81
N ASP A 21 -5.97 5.15 4.71
CA ASP A 21 -7.12 4.38 5.14
C ASP A 21 -7.08 4.09 6.64
N LEU A 22 -8.25 4.02 7.27
CA LEU A 22 -8.43 3.69 8.67
C LEU A 22 -8.92 2.23 8.78
N ILE A 23 -7.97 1.32 8.88
CA ILE A 23 -8.21 -0.12 8.79
C ILE A 23 -8.57 -0.67 10.16
N LYS A 24 -9.71 -1.37 10.28
CA LYS A 24 -10.17 -1.88 11.59
C LYS A 24 -9.48 -3.18 12.00
N TYR A 25 -9.37 -4.14 11.08
CA TYR A 25 -8.98 -5.52 11.38
C TYR A 25 -7.58 -5.88 10.90
N GLU A 26 -7.03 -5.14 9.93
CA GLU A 26 -5.68 -5.33 9.40
C GLU A 26 -5.47 -6.77 8.88
N ILE A 27 -6.50 -7.28 8.18
CA ILE A 27 -6.48 -8.63 7.59
C ILE A 27 -6.09 -8.58 6.12
N PHE A 28 -5.77 -9.74 5.55
CA PHE A 28 -5.38 -9.87 4.15
C PHE A 28 -6.35 -9.17 3.19
N ALA A 29 -7.66 -9.35 3.38
CA ALA A 29 -8.68 -8.76 2.51
C ALA A 29 -8.63 -7.22 2.50
N ASP A 30 -8.32 -6.60 3.64
CA ASP A 30 -8.21 -5.14 3.75
C ASP A 30 -7.04 -4.65 2.91
N TYR A 31 -5.84 -5.19 3.13
CA TYR A 31 -4.63 -4.77 2.41
C TYR A 31 -4.68 -5.13 0.92
N ASN A 32 -5.20 -6.30 0.56
CA ASN A 32 -5.35 -6.70 -0.83
C ASN A 32 -6.27 -5.72 -1.58
N TRP A 33 -7.41 -5.34 -0.99
CA TRP A 33 -8.31 -4.36 -1.59
C TRP A 33 -7.63 -2.99 -1.77
N ILE A 34 -6.94 -2.49 -0.74
CA ILE A 34 -6.23 -1.21 -0.81
C ILE A 34 -5.14 -1.23 -1.89
N LEU A 35 -4.33 -2.29 -1.95
CA LEU A 35 -3.26 -2.43 -2.94
C LEU A 35 -3.79 -2.48 -4.37
N GLN A 36 -4.92 -3.15 -4.61
CA GLN A 36 -5.60 -3.13 -5.91
C GLN A 36 -6.05 -1.72 -6.29
N CYS A 37 -6.69 -0.99 -5.36
CA CYS A 37 -7.09 0.40 -5.60
C CYS A 37 -5.89 1.31 -5.92
N ILE A 38 -4.77 1.14 -5.21
CA ILE A 38 -3.53 1.89 -5.49
C ILE A 38 -2.98 1.53 -6.88
N LEU A 39 -2.98 0.25 -7.23
CA LEU A 39 -2.48 -0.23 -8.51
C LEU A 39 -3.29 0.36 -9.68
N GLU A 40 -4.62 0.31 -9.59
CA GLU A 40 -5.53 0.93 -10.55
C GLU A 40 -5.31 2.45 -10.65
N ALA A 41 -5.14 3.13 -9.53
CA ALA A 41 -4.91 4.58 -9.47
C ALA A 41 -3.51 5.00 -9.97
N THR A 42 -2.60 4.05 -10.15
CA THR A 42 -1.22 4.28 -10.61
C THR A 42 -0.96 3.67 -11.99
N ASP A 43 -2.00 3.54 -12.82
CA ASP A 43 -1.90 3.01 -14.18
C ASP A 43 -1.27 1.59 -14.23
N ASN A 44 -1.56 0.78 -13.19
CA ASN A 44 -1.00 -0.55 -12.99
C ASN A 44 0.53 -0.60 -12.86
N LEU A 45 1.16 0.50 -12.45
CA LEU A 45 2.59 0.54 -12.17
C LEU A 45 2.90 -0.15 -10.84
N SER A 46 3.65 -1.25 -10.92
CA SER A 46 4.13 -1.95 -9.74
C SER A 46 5.38 -1.27 -9.15
N PRO A 47 5.47 -1.10 -7.82
CA PRO A 47 6.66 -0.54 -7.19
C PRO A 47 7.85 -1.50 -7.35
N ARG A 48 9.06 -0.94 -7.49
CA ARG A 48 10.31 -1.74 -7.50
C ARG A 48 10.71 -2.24 -6.12
N VAL A 49 10.40 -1.46 -5.09
CA VAL A 49 10.74 -1.73 -3.69
C VAL A 49 9.55 -1.32 -2.85
N LEU A 50 9.18 -2.16 -1.90
CA LEU A 50 8.14 -1.88 -0.92
C LEU A 50 8.73 -1.97 0.48
N PHE A 51 8.44 -0.96 1.31
CA PHE A 51 8.75 -0.96 2.72
C PHE A 51 7.45 -1.08 3.52
N THR A 52 7.44 -1.95 4.52
CA THR A 52 6.30 -2.18 5.41
C THR A 52 6.83 -2.38 6.83
N ASP A 53 5.98 -2.14 7.82
CA ASP A 53 6.19 -2.38 9.25
C ASP A 53 6.21 -3.87 9.64
N SER A 54 6.33 -4.77 8.66
CA SER A 54 6.33 -6.23 8.82
C SER A 54 4.98 -6.82 9.28
N ASN A 55 3.88 -6.12 9.03
CA ASN A 55 2.55 -6.69 9.22
C ASN A 55 2.37 -7.95 8.35
N LEU A 56 2.03 -9.09 8.97
CA LEU A 56 1.90 -10.38 8.29
C LEU A 56 0.82 -10.38 7.20
N ALA A 57 -0.29 -9.69 7.42
CA ALA A 57 -1.38 -9.60 6.44
C ALA A 57 -0.97 -8.73 5.24
N MET A 58 -0.21 -7.66 5.47
CA MET A 58 0.38 -6.85 4.40
C MET A 58 1.39 -7.67 3.60
N LEU A 59 2.28 -8.43 4.27
CA LEU A 59 3.23 -9.31 3.60
C LEU A 59 2.54 -10.36 2.71
N ALA A 60 1.44 -10.94 3.18
CA ALA A 60 0.65 -11.89 2.39
C ALA A 60 -0.06 -11.23 1.19
N ALA A 61 -0.45 -9.96 1.30
CA ALA A 61 -1.15 -9.23 0.23
C ALA A 61 -0.22 -8.70 -0.89
N VAL A 62 1.09 -8.66 -0.64
CA VAL A 62 2.10 -8.20 -1.61
C VAL A 62 2.69 -9.35 -2.44
N GLN A 63 2.46 -10.60 -2.02
CA GLN A 63 2.85 -11.81 -2.76
C GLN A 63 1.98 -12.05 -3.99
#